data_AF-A0A9Q3YZL8-F1
#
_entry.id   AF-A0A9Q3YZL8-F1
#
_cell.length_a   1.000
_cell.length_b   1.000
_cell.length_c   1.000
_cell.angle_alpha   90.00
_cell.angle_beta   90.00
_cell.angle_gamma   90.00
#
_symmetry.space_group_name_H-M   'P 1'
#
loop_
_entity.id
_entity.type
_entity.pdbx_description
1 polymer ?
#
loop_
_entity_poly.entity_id
_entity_poly.type
_entity_poly.pdbx_seq_one_letter_code
_entity_poly.pdbx_strand_id
1 'polypeptide(L)'
;MKIGIPKGLLYCRYYPFIKKFLLELGVEFIVSDDTSKIILDNGVKYSVDEACLPIKIFHGHVSSLVGRCDLIIVPRIMSIRKKEFICPKFCGLPEMIKNSIPNLPKITEIPIYTYSLKSLYNWCKYIGKSVGAKSSDIKRAYCRAIITQKNFKTGIEDCEYKINIALLGHPYNVYDNFVNMNLVKKLHRFGVGVVTEEVVEEKDIEDEVNKLFKRPFWSFARNAYGAAGNFYKNKKVDGIIYISSFACGIDSVVIELIKNRINDFPLLVLKVDEQTGEGGFNTRIEAFVDMIERRKKIENNISKFG
;
A
#
# COMPACT_ATOMS: atom_id res chain seq x y z
N MET A 1 14.69 -14.64 -22.18
CA MET A 1 14.83 -13.80 -20.98
C MET A 1 13.51 -13.82 -20.23
N LYS A 2 13.52 -14.27 -18.98
CA LYS A 2 12.38 -14.37 -18.09
C LYS A 2 12.45 -13.28 -17.03
N ILE A 3 11.39 -12.50 -16.85
CA ILE A 3 11.34 -11.39 -15.89
C ILE A 3 10.62 -11.82 -14.59
N GLY A 4 11.21 -11.54 -13.44
CA GLY A 4 10.59 -11.71 -12.13
C GLY A 4 9.89 -10.44 -11.64
N ILE A 5 8.66 -10.58 -11.13
CA ILE A 5 7.87 -9.50 -10.52
C ILE A 5 7.64 -9.84 -9.04
N PRO A 6 8.26 -9.12 -8.10
CA PRO A 6 8.01 -9.32 -6.67
C PRO A 6 6.59 -8.85 -6.28
N LYS A 7 5.84 -9.68 -5.56
CA LYS A 7 4.49 -9.42 -5.03
C LYS A 7 4.49 -8.59 -3.73
N GLY A 8 5.40 -7.63 -3.62
CA GLY A 8 5.54 -6.78 -2.43
C GLY A 8 5.36 -5.29 -2.73
N LEU A 9 5.23 -4.49 -1.66
CA LEU A 9 5.08 -3.03 -1.74
C LEU A 9 3.91 -2.64 -2.68
N LEU A 10 4.13 -1.71 -3.61
CA LEU A 10 3.07 -1.18 -4.48
C LEU A 10 2.69 -2.11 -5.64
N TYR A 11 3.03 -3.40 -5.56
CA TYR A 11 2.53 -4.43 -6.47
C TYR A 11 1.00 -4.35 -6.60
N CYS A 12 0.28 -4.25 -5.48
CA CYS A 12 -1.19 -4.20 -5.46
C CYS A 12 -1.77 -3.05 -6.32
N ARG A 13 -1.01 -1.97 -6.52
CA ARG A 13 -1.43 -0.80 -7.30
C ARG A 13 -0.92 -0.79 -8.74
N TYR A 14 0.29 -1.29 -8.99
CA TYR A 14 0.97 -1.14 -10.29
C TYR A 14 1.17 -2.45 -11.08
N TYR A 15 0.81 -3.60 -10.52
CA TYR A 15 0.91 -4.86 -11.24
C TYR A 15 0.12 -4.89 -12.57
N PRO A 16 -1.11 -4.33 -12.67
CA PRO A 16 -1.84 -4.32 -13.94
C PRO A 16 -1.08 -3.61 -15.07
N PHE A 17 -0.41 -2.49 -14.76
CA PHE A 17 0.47 -1.80 -15.70
C PHE A 17 1.63 -2.71 -16.16
N ILE A 18 2.38 -3.25 -15.20
CA ILE A 18 3.58 -4.06 -15.48
C ILE A 18 3.20 -5.31 -16.27
N LYS A 19 2.16 -6.03 -15.82
CA LYS A 19 1.62 -7.23 -16.48
C LYS A 19 1.25 -6.92 -17.92
N LYS A 20 0.43 -5.88 -18.15
CA LYS A 20 0.01 -5.53 -19.52
C LYS A 20 1.19 -5.14 -20.40
N PHE A 21 2.14 -4.37 -19.87
CA PHE A 21 3.32 -3.94 -20.60
C PHE A 21 4.16 -5.14 -21.08
N LEU A 22 4.45 -6.10 -20.20
CA LEU A 22 5.23 -7.29 -20.55
C LEU A 22 4.50 -8.23 -21.51
N LEU A 23 3.19 -8.42 -21.33
CA LEU A 23 2.36 -9.21 -22.25
C LEU A 23 2.36 -8.61 -23.67
N GLU A 24 2.24 -7.29 -23.80
CA GLU A 24 2.24 -6.61 -25.10
C GLU A 24 3.62 -6.63 -25.80
N LEU A 25 4.69 -6.87 -25.03
CA LEU A 25 6.02 -7.11 -25.56
C LEU A 25 6.30 -8.58 -25.88
N GLY A 26 5.39 -9.50 -25.51
CA GLY A 26 5.60 -10.95 -25.68
C GLY A 26 6.72 -11.51 -24.79
N VAL A 27 6.99 -10.88 -23.64
CA VAL A 27 8.05 -11.30 -22.71
C VAL A 27 7.48 -12.29 -21.69
N GLU A 28 8.17 -13.39 -21.47
CA GLU A 28 7.85 -14.34 -20.41
C GLU A 28 8.18 -13.72 -19.04
N PHE A 29 7.26 -13.83 -18.08
CA PHE A 29 7.48 -13.35 -16.73
C PHE A 29 6.86 -14.29 -15.69
N ILE A 30 7.42 -14.23 -14.48
CA ILE A 30 6.93 -14.92 -13.30
C ILE A 30 6.67 -13.91 -12.19
N VAL A 31 5.68 -14.19 -11.35
CA VAL A 31 5.38 -13.41 -10.15
C VAL A 31 5.77 -14.25 -8.95
N SER A 32 6.31 -13.65 -7.89
CA SER A 32 6.52 -14.38 -6.64
C SER A 32 5.19 -14.85 -6.04
N ASP A 33 5.28 -15.86 -5.18
CA ASP A 33 4.11 -16.44 -4.51
C ASP A 33 3.45 -15.42 -3.55
N ASP A 34 2.29 -15.78 -3.00
CA ASP A 34 1.66 -14.99 -1.95
C ASP A 34 2.58 -14.86 -0.73
N THR A 35 2.49 -13.71 -0.06
CA THR A 35 3.21 -13.49 1.21
C THR A 35 2.81 -14.59 2.18
N SER A 36 3.83 -15.25 2.74
CA SER A 36 3.71 -16.38 3.64
C SER A 36 4.79 -16.28 4.70
N LYS A 37 4.74 -17.15 5.71
CA LYS A 37 5.77 -17.22 6.74
C LYS A 37 7.15 -17.48 6.14
N ILE A 38 7.25 -18.31 5.09
CA ILE A 38 8.50 -18.59 4.37
C ILE A 38 9.05 -17.33 3.69
N ILE A 39 8.18 -16.57 3.02
CA ILE A 39 8.58 -15.29 2.40
C ILE A 39 9.05 -14.30 3.48
N LEU A 40 8.30 -14.17 4.58
CA LEU A 40 8.66 -13.29 5.67
C LEU A 40 10.02 -13.69 6.28
N ASP A 41 10.22 -14.96 6.60
CA ASP A 41 11.44 -15.44 7.27
C ASP A 41 12.67 -15.29 6.38
N ASN A 42 12.55 -15.57 5.08
CA ASN A 42 13.60 -15.23 4.10
C ASN A 42 13.83 -13.72 4.03
N GLY A 43 12.76 -12.94 4.09
CA GLY A 43 12.83 -11.48 4.15
C GLY A 43 13.65 -10.99 5.34
N VAL A 44 13.32 -11.44 6.54
CA VAL A 44 14.04 -11.14 7.79
C VAL A 44 15.50 -11.55 7.68
N LYS A 45 15.79 -12.75 7.15
CA LYS A 45 17.16 -13.25 6.97
C LYS A 45 18.04 -12.35 6.09
N TYR A 46 17.48 -11.78 5.02
CA TYR A 46 18.26 -11.00 4.06
C TYR A 46 18.21 -9.49 4.34
N SER A 47 17.18 -8.98 5.01
CA SER A 47 17.05 -7.55 5.30
C SER A 47 17.79 -7.13 6.57
N VAL A 48 18.11 -5.83 6.68
CA VAL A 48 18.56 -5.21 7.93
C VAL A 48 17.44 -5.15 8.98
N ASP A 49 17.80 -5.16 10.26
CA ASP A 49 16.84 -5.22 11.36
C ASP A 49 15.94 -3.98 11.44
N GLU A 50 16.46 -2.79 11.13
CA GLU A 50 15.73 -1.52 11.15
C GLU A 50 14.82 -1.29 9.92
N ALA A 51 14.80 -2.25 8.98
CA ALA A 51 13.83 -2.24 7.89
C ALA A 51 12.41 -2.40 8.46
N CYS A 52 11.45 -1.71 7.84
CA CYS A 52 10.06 -1.92 8.24
C CYS A 52 9.56 -3.24 7.62
N LEU A 53 8.55 -3.85 8.23
CA LEU A 53 7.98 -5.13 7.80
C LEU A 53 7.77 -5.25 6.27
N PRO A 54 7.20 -4.25 5.55
CA PRO A 54 6.98 -4.34 4.11
C PRO A 54 8.26 -4.45 3.29
N ILE A 55 9.36 -3.87 3.78
CA ILE A 55 10.66 -3.97 3.13
C ILE A 55 11.28 -5.34 3.37
N LYS A 56 11.16 -5.90 4.59
CA LYS A 56 11.58 -7.28 4.88
C LYS A 56 10.82 -8.25 3.97
N ILE A 57 9.50 -8.14 3.89
CA ILE A 57 8.66 -8.94 2.98
C ILE A 57 9.08 -8.79 1.52
N PHE A 58 9.40 -7.58 1.07
CA PHE A 58 9.89 -7.38 -0.28
C PHE A 58 11.22 -8.10 -0.55
N HIS A 59 12.16 -8.14 0.42
CA HIS A 59 13.39 -8.94 0.30
C HIS A 59 13.06 -10.43 0.16
N GLY A 60 12.08 -10.92 0.91
CA GLY A 60 11.59 -12.30 0.81
C GLY A 60 11.04 -12.63 -0.57
N HIS A 61 10.22 -11.74 -1.14
CA HIS A 61 9.69 -11.88 -2.50
C HIS A 61 10.80 -11.91 -3.54
N VAL A 62 11.79 -11.01 -3.44
CA VAL A 62 12.95 -11.02 -4.35
C VAL A 62 13.75 -12.32 -4.21
N SER A 63 14.03 -12.75 -2.97
CA SER A 63 14.75 -13.99 -2.69
C SER A 63 14.06 -15.20 -3.33
N SER A 64 12.72 -15.29 -3.25
CA SER A 64 11.95 -16.38 -3.85
C SER A 64 12.02 -16.47 -5.38
N LEU A 65 12.48 -15.40 -6.04
CA LEU A 65 12.63 -15.30 -7.50
C LEU A 65 14.08 -15.57 -7.97
N VAL A 66 15.05 -15.59 -7.06
CA VAL A 66 16.46 -15.90 -7.38
C VAL A 66 16.55 -17.32 -7.96
N GLY A 67 17.29 -17.46 -9.06
CA GLY A 67 17.42 -18.73 -9.80
C GLY A 67 16.22 -19.11 -10.68
N ARG A 68 15.13 -18.34 -10.66
CA ARG A 68 13.91 -18.59 -11.47
C ARG A 68 13.72 -17.60 -12.61
N CYS A 69 14.51 -16.53 -12.67
CA CYS A 69 14.41 -15.47 -13.68
C CYS A 69 15.76 -14.79 -13.95
N ASP A 70 15.84 -14.07 -15.07
CA ASP A 70 17.07 -13.41 -15.55
C ASP A 70 17.16 -11.93 -15.12
N LEU A 71 16.00 -11.32 -14.86
CA LEU A 71 15.85 -9.90 -14.47
C LEU A 71 14.69 -9.77 -13.48
N ILE A 72 14.89 -9.11 -12.34
CA ILE A 72 13.83 -8.80 -11.38
C ILE A 72 13.46 -7.31 -11.44
N ILE A 73 12.16 -7.02 -11.50
CA ILE A 73 11.65 -5.65 -11.42
C ILE A 73 11.67 -5.20 -9.96
N VAL A 74 12.68 -4.40 -9.60
CA VAL A 74 12.77 -3.68 -8.33
C VAL A 74 12.38 -2.21 -8.54
N PRO A 75 11.25 -1.76 -7.98
CA PRO A 75 10.71 -0.45 -8.33
C PRO A 75 11.38 0.68 -7.50
N ARG A 76 12.32 1.41 -8.11
CA ARG A 76 12.85 2.66 -7.52
C ARG A 76 11.88 3.82 -7.70
N ILE A 77 10.77 3.81 -6.98
CA ILE A 77 9.78 4.89 -7.06
C ILE A 77 10.35 6.09 -6.30
N MET A 78 10.43 7.24 -6.97
CA MET A 78 10.91 8.49 -6.38
C MET A 78 9.74 9.38 -5.97
N SER A 79 8.67 9.37 -6.76
CA SER A 79 7.51 10.22 -6.54
C SER A 79 6.30 9.71 -7.32
N ILE A 80 5.13 9.80 -6.67
CA ILE A 80 3.84 9.44 -7.26
C ILE A 80 3.08 10.68 -7.75
N ARG A 81 3.38 11.85 -7.19
CA ARG A 81 2.69 13.13 -7.43
C ARG A 81 3.70 14.28 -7.52
N LYS A 82 3.43 15.25 -8.40
CA LYS A 82 4.31 16.40 -8.58
C LYS A 82 4.46 17.18 -7.25
N LYS A 83 5.70 17.54 -6.89
CA LYS A 83 6.07 18.23 -5.63
C LYS A 83 5.87 17.41 -4.34
N GLU A 84 5.59 16.11 -4.46
CA GLU A 84 5.53 15.19 -3.33
C GLU A 84 6.53 14.06 -3.53
N PHE A 85 6.97 13.46 -2.44
CA PHE A 85 7.92 12.35 -2.46
C PHE A 85 7.29 11.10 -1.85
N ILE A 86 7.96 9.97 -2.06
CA ILE A 86 7.59 8.70 -1.44
C ILE A 86 8.51 8.38 -0.26
N CYS A 87 8.24 7.29 0.45
CA CYS A 87 9.12 6.79 1.49
C CYS A 87 10.57 6.61 0.96
N PRO A 88 11.59 7.12 1.67
CA PRO A 88 12.99 6.98 1.26
C PRO A 88 13.44 5.53 1.04
N LYS A 89 12.81 4.57 1.72
CA LYS A 89 13.07 3.13 1.54
C LYS A 89 12.70 2.64 0.12
N PHE A 90 11.81 3.32 -0.63
CA PHE A 90 11.62 3.06 -2.06
C PHE A 90 12.73 3.66 -2.92
N CYS A 91 13.23 4.85 -2.56
CA CYS A 91 14.27 5.55 -3.31
C CYS A 91 15.60 4.78 -3.32
N GLY A 92 15.92 4.13 -2.20
CA GLY A 92 17.10 3.27 -2.04
C GLY A 92 16.83 1.77 -2.18
N LEU A 93 15.63 1.37 -2.61
CA LEU A 93 15.23 -0.04 -2.66
C LEU A 93 16.16 -0.91 -3.51
N PRO A 94 16.60 -0.49 -4.71
CA PRO A 94 17.53 -1.30 -5.50
C PRO A 94 18.85 -1.55 -4.78
N GLU A 95 19.41 -0.54 -4.11
CA GLU A 95 20.65 -0.66 -3.34
C GLU A 95 20.47 -1.58 -2.13
N MET A 96 19.34 -1.48 -1.43
CA MET A 96 19.04 -2.39 -0.32
C MET A 96 19.04 -3.83 -0.80
N ILE A 97 18.34 -4.13 -1.90
CA ILE A 97 18.25 -5.47 -2.46
C ILE A 97 19.60 -5.98 -2.97
N LYS A 98 20.32 -5.16 -3.73
CA LYS A 98 21.59 -5.51 -4.36
C LYS A 98 22.67 -5.91 -3.36
N ASN A 99 22.69 -5.26 -2.19
CA ASN A 99 23.70 -5.52 -1.17
C ASN A 99 23.27 -6.57 -0.13
N SER A 100 22.00 -6.98 -0.14
CA SER A 100 21.41 -7.86 0.88
C SER A 100 21.22 -9.31 0.41
N ILE A 101 20.97 -9.52 -0.89
CA ILE A 101 20.60 -10.83 -1.42
C ILE A 101 21.75 -11.40 -2.27
N PRO A 102 22.32 -12.57 -1.90
CA PRO A 102 23.39 -13.20 -2.67
C PRO A 102 22.85 -13.79 -3.98
N ASN A 103 23.73 -13.92 -4.98
CA ASN A 103 23.41 -14.50 -6.30
C ASN A 103 22.21 -13.86 -7.01
N LEU A 104 22.00 -12.56 -6.77
CA LEU A 104 20.90 -11.81 -7.34
C LEU A 104 21.04 -11.71 -8.87
N PRO A 105 19.98 -12.00 -9.66
CA PRO A 105 19.97 -11.72 -11.09
C PRO A 105 20.01 -10.21 -11.34
N LYS A 106 20.00 -9.78 -12.60
CA LYS A 106 19.91 -8.35 -12.91
C LYS A 106 18.66 -7.76 -12.25
N ILE A 107 18.74 -6.51 -11.79
CA ILE A 107 17.58 -5.79 -11.26
C ILE A 107 17.37 -4.46 -11.99
N THR A 108 16.15 -3.95 -11.96
CA THR A 108 15.89 -2.60 -12.43
C THR A 108 16.33 -1.58 -11.39
N GLU A 109 17.21 -0.65 -11.77
CA GLU A 109 17.73 0.39 -10.85
C GLU A 109 17.23 1.80 -11.21
N ILE A 110 16.54 1.96 -12.34
CA ILE A 110 16.17 3.28 -12.89
C ILE A 110 15.04 3.91 -12.08
N PRO A 111 15.12 5.22 -11.77
CA PRO A 111 14.09 5.93 -11.04
C PRO A 111 12.76 5.98 -11.79
N ILE A 112 11.67 5.80 -11.04
CA ILE A 112 10.30 5.83 -11.52
C ILE A 112 9.60 7.06 -10.94
N TYR A 113 9.08 7.89 -11.84
CA TYR A 113 8.22 9.03 -11.51
C TYR A 113 6.85 8.79 -12.14
N THR A 114 5.91 8.25 -11.37
CA THR A 114 4.65 7.74 -11.94
C THR A 114 3.70 8.86 -12.39
N TYR A 115 3.86 10.08 -11.87
CA TYR A 115 3.09 11.25 -12.33
C TYR A 115 3.48 11.73 -13.74
N SER A 116 4.66 11.33 -14.25
CA SER A 116 5.20 11.81 -15.52
C SER A 116 5.14 10.71 -16.56
N LEU A 117 4.25 10.86 -17.54
CA LEU A 117 4.16 9.94 -18.68
C LEU A 117 5.49 9.80 -19.43
N LYS A 118 6.26 10.90 -19.54
CA LYS A 118 7.58 10.87 -20.20
C LYS A 118 8.58 10.06 -19.40
N SER A 119 8.64 10.26 -18.08
CA SER A 119 9.59 9.56 -17.21
C SER A 119 9.25 8.07 -17.10
N LEU A 120 7.97 7.73 -16.97
CA LEU A 120 7.51 6.34 -16.95
C LEU A 120 7.77 5.63 -18.29
N TYR A 121 7.62 6.33 -19.41
CA TYR A 121 8.00 5.81 -20.72
C TYR A 121 9.50 5.55 -20.85
N ASN A 122 10.36 6.39 -20.25
CA ASN A 122 11.81 6.15 -20.24
C ASN A 122 12.17 4.88 -19.47
N TRP A 123 11.49 4.61 -18.36
CA TRP A 123 11.63 3.34 -17.63
C TRP A 123 11.19 2.14 -18.49
N CYS A 124 10.05 2.26 -19.20
CA CYS A 124 9.59 1.23 -20.13
C CYS A 124 10.56 1.00 -21.28
N LYS A 125 11.18 2.06 -21.81
CA LYS A 125 12.22 1.97 -22.84
C LYS A 125 13.44 1.18 -22.37
N TYR A 126 13.86 1.37 -21.12
CA TYR A 126 14.98 0.63 -20.57
C TYR A 126 14.68 -0.86 -20.50
N ILE A 127 13.52 -1.25 -19.92
CA ILE A 127 13.11 -2.66 -19.85
C ILE A 127 12.92 -3.23 -21.24
N GLY A 128 12.19 -2.53 -22.11
CA GLY A 128 11.95 -2.95 -23.49
C GLY A 128 13.24 -3.17 -24.28
N LYS A 129 14.23 -2.29 -24.13
CA LYS A 129 15.55 -2.49 -24.76
C LYS A 129 16.30 -3.68 -24.16
N SER A 130 16.21 -3.90 -22.85
CA SER A 130 16.88 -5.04 -22.18
C SER A 130 16.39 -6.39 -22.67
N VAL A 131 15.15 -6.47 -23.17
CA VAL A 131 14.56 -7.69 -23.78
C VAL A 131 14.65 -7.69 -25.32
N GLY A 132 15.35 -6.73 -25.94
CA GLY A 132 15.52 -6.66 -27.39
C GLY A 132 14.30 -6.16 -28.18
N ALA A 133 13.31 -5.52 -27.53
CA ALA A 133 12.12 -5.02 -28.20
C ALA A 133 12.39 -3.75 -29.04
N LYS A 134 11.69 -3.63 -30.17
CA LYS A 134 11.77 -2.44 -31.04
C LYS A 134 11.06 -1.24 -30.39
N SER A 135 11.54 -0.04 -30.68
CA SER A 135 10.95 1.21 -30.15
C SER A 135 9.45 1.37 -30.44
N SER A 136 8.98 0.88 -31.60
CA SER A 136 7.56 0.87 -31.97
C SER A 136 6.72 -0.02 -31.06
N ASP A 137 7.21 -1.22 -30.75
CA ASP A 137 6.54 -2.19 -29.89
C ASP A 137 6.51 -1.70 -28.44
N ILE A 138 7.63 -1.12 -27.95
CA ILE A 138 7.71 -0.49 -26.63
C ILE A 138 6.67 0.63 -26.51
N LYS A 139 6.56 1.50 -27.51
CA LYS A 139 5.58 2.59 -27.52
C LYS A 139 4.15 2.06 -27.49
N ARG A 140 3.83 1.05 -28.31
CA ARG A 140 2.51 0.39 -28.33
C ARG A 140 2.18 -0.24 -26.99
N ALA A 141 3.08 -1.03 -26.43
CA ALA A 141 2.94 -1.69 -25.13
C ALA A 141 2.72 -0.68 -24.00
N TYR A 142 3.51 0.40 -23.98
CA TYR A 142 3.37 1.48 -23.00
C TYR A 142 1.99 2.13 -23.05
N CYS A 143 1.51 2.52 -24.24
CA CYS A 143 0.19 3.14 -24.37
C CYS A 143 -0.94 2.23 -23.86
N ARG A 144 -0.90 0.93 -24.20
CA ARG A 144 -1.89 -0.05 -23.73
C ARG A 144 -1.82 -0.29 -22.22
N ALA A 145 -0.60 -0.31 -21.66
CA ALA A 145 -0.39 -0.45 -20.22
C ALA A 145 -0.94 0.77 -19.44
N ILE A 146 -0.76 2.00 -19.95
CA ILE A 146 -1.32 3.21 -19.34
C ILE A 146 -2.86 3.17 -19.32
N ILE A 147 -3.49 2.76 -20.42
CA ILE A 147 -4.95 2.62 -20.47
C ILE A 147 -5.42 1.61 -19.42
N THR A 148 -4.74 0.47 -19.32
CA THR A 148 -5.05 -0.56 -18.32
C THR A 148 -4.91 -0.03 -16.90
N GLN A 149 -3.83 0.72 -16.61
CA GLN A 149 -3.61 1.31 -15.29
C GLN A 149 -4.65 2.37 -14.92
N LYS A 150 -5.12 3.17 -15.88
CA LYS A 150 -6.16 4.18 -15.66
C LYS A 150 -7.52 3.57 -15.34
N ASN A 151 -7.83 2.42 -15.95
CA ASN A 151 -9.09 1.71 -15.74
C ASN A 151 -9.05 0.81 -14.49
N PHE A 152 -7.87 0.57 -13.93
CA PHE A 152 -7.71 -0.20 -12.71
C PHE A 152 -7.96 0.67 -11.49
N LYS A 153 -8.92 0.28 -10.67
CA LYS A 153 -9.21 0.89 -9.37
C LYS A 153 -8.83 -0.08 -8.25
N THR A 154 -8.17 0.44 -7.23
CA THR A 154 -8.09 -0.21 -5.91
C THR A 154 -9.11 0.45 -5.00
N GLY A 155 -9.39 -0.18 -3.87
CA GLY A 155 -10.34 0.32 -2.90
C GLY A 155 -11.32 -0.75 -2.46
N ILE A 156 -11.87 -0.57 -1.27
CA ILE A 156 -12.99 -1.35 -0.74
C ILE A 156 -14.06 -0.33 -0.34
N GLU A 157 -15.30 -0.57 -0.74
CA GLU A 157 -16.46 0.28 -0.41
C GLU A 157 -17.65 -0.62 -0.04
N ASP A 158 -17.53 -1.29 1.09
CA ASP A 158 -18.55 -2.21 1.59
C ASP A 158 -19.40 -1.49 2.63
N CYS A 159 -20.31 -0.61 2.17
CA CYS A 159 -21.10 0.30 3.03
C CYS A 159 -22.48 -0.24 3.46
N GLU A 160 -22.84 -1.48 3.08
CA GLU A 160 -24.17 -2.05 3.32
C GLU A 160 -24.39 -2.53 4.78
N TYR A 161 -23.42 -2.29 5.65
CA TYR A 161 -23.44 -2.75 7.03
C TYR A 161 -23.95 -1.68 7.99
N LYS A 162 -24.47 -2.12 9.14
CA LYS A 162 -24.93 -1.23 10.22
C LYS A 162 -23.79 -0.42 10.83
N ILE A 163 -22.59 -1.00 10.84
CA ILE A 163 -21.36 -0.35 11.29
C ILE A 163 -20.39 -0.37 10.13
N ASN A 164 -19.81 0.79 9.82
CA ASN A 164 -18.82 0.93 8.76
C ASN A 164 -17.54 1.54 9.33
N ILE A 165 -16.39 0.97 9.02
CA ILE A 165 -15.08 1.44 9.50
C ILE A 165 -14.23 1.88 8.32
N ALA A 166 -13.56 3.02 8.47
CA ALA A 166 -12.50 3.41 7.55
C ALA A 166 -11.23 2.60 7.84
N LEU A 167 -10.75 1.82 6.87
CA LEU A 167 -9.48 1.11 6.95
C LEU A 167 -8.40 1.92 6.21
N LEU A 168 -7.51 2.53 7.00
CA LEU A 168 -6.42 3.36 6.52
C LEU A 168 -5.07 2.69 6.77
N GLY A 169 -4.07 3.09 5.99
CA GLY A 169 -2.71 2.58 6.09
C GLY A 169 -2.06 2.53 4.72
N HIS A 170 -0.80 2.14 4.68
CA HIS A 170 -0.14 1.95 3.39
C HIS A 170 -0.79 0.81 2.59
N PRO A 171 -0.92 0.93 1.24
CA PRO A 171 -1.57 -0.09 0.41
C PRO A 171 -0.99 -1.50 0.56
N TYR A 172 0.32 -1.62 0.80
CA TYR A 172 0.99 -2.91 1.00
C TYR A 172 0.73 -3.54 2.37
N ASN A 173 0.16 -2.80 3.32
CA ASN A 173 -0.35 -3.35 4.56
C ASN A 173 -1.83 -3.68 4.41
N VAL A 174 -2.60 -2.78 3.79
CA VAL A 174 -4.06 -2.93 3.64
C VAL A 174 -4.43 -4.10 2.74
N TYR A 175 -3.71 -4.30 1.63
CA TYR A 175 -4.08 -5.28 0.59
C TYR A 175 -3.29 -6.60 0.62
N ASP A 176 -2.38 -6.77 1.58
CA ASP A 176 -1.67 -8.03 1.79
C ASP A 176 -2.35 -8.82 2.93
N ASN A 177 -2.97 -9.94 2.57
CA ASN A 177 -3.76 -10.76 3.49
C ASN A 177 -2.93 -11.39 4.61
N PHE A 178 -1.63 -11.60 4.39
CA PHE A 178 -0.74 -12.12 5.41
C PHE A 178 -0.37 -11.00 6.39
N VAL A 179 0.00 -9.83 5.88
CA VAL A 179 0.40 -8.67 6.71
C VAL A 179 -0.76 -8.17 7.58
N ASN A 180 -1.95 -8.02 7.01
CA ASN A 180 -3.11 -7.58 7.77
C ASN A 180 -3.84 -8.71 8.51
N MET A 181 -3.33 -9.95 8.43
CA MET A 181 -3.96 -11.13 9.03
C MET A 181 -5.43 -11.28 8.62
N ASN A 182 -5.74 -11.10 7.34
CA ASN A 182 -7.10 -11.11 6.77
C ASN A 182 -8.07 -10.14 7.47
N LEU A 183 -7.61 -8.94 7.87
CA LEU A 183 -8.39 -7.95 8.62
C LEU A 183 -9.78 -7.68 8.03
N VAL A 184 -9.88 -7.44 6.72
CA VAL A 184 -11.16 -7.16 6.05
C VAL A 184 -12.15 -8.31 6.24
N LYS A 185 -11.69 -9.56 6.03
CA LYS A 185 -12.54 -10.75 6.23
C LYS A 185 -12.98 -10.89 7.70
N LYS A 186 -12.11 -10.54 8.65
CA LYS A 186 -12.44 -10.56 10.08
C LYS A 186 -13.51 -9.52 10.42
N LEU A 187 -13.40 -8.30 9.91
CA LEU A 187 -14.42 -7.26 10.09
C LEU A 187 -15.78 -7.66 9.51
N HIS A 188 -15.80 -8.25 8.30
CA HIS A 188 -17.04 -8.73 7.70
C HIS A 188 -17.71 -9.83 8.55
N ARG A 189 -16.93 -10.72 9.18
CA ARG A 189 -17.46 -11.73 10.11
C ARG A 189 -18.09 -11.12 11.37
N PHE A 190 -17.63 -9.95 11.79
CA PHE A 190 -18.26 -9.17 12.85
C PHE A 190 -19.46 -8.33 12.36
N GLY A 191 -19.87 -8.46 11.10
CA GLY A 191 -20.97 -7.66 10.53
C GLY A 191 -20.60 -6.19 10.35
N VAL A 192 -19.31 -5.89 10.16
CA VAL A 192 -18.79 -4.53 9.98
C VAL A 192 -18.30 -4.33 8.55
N GLY A 193 -18.79 -3.28 7.91
CA GLY A 193 -18.38 -2.84 6.59
C GLY A 193 -17.03 -2.11 6.60
N VAL A 194 -16.33 -2.14 5.47
CA VAL A 194 -15.00 -1.55 5.33
C VAL A 194 -14.98 -0.55 4.17
N VAL A 195 -14.41 0.62 4.42
CA VAL A 195 -14.19 1.66 3.41
C VAL A 195 -12.72 2.07 3.44
N THR A 196 -12.03 2.13 2.29
CA THR A 196 -10.61 2.54 2.24
C THR A 196 -10.44 3.96 1.71
N GLU A 197 -9.20 4.48 1.78
CA GLU A 197 -8.87 5.84 1.35
C GLU A 197 -9.22 6.14 -0.12
N GLU A 198 -9.26 5.12 -0.99
CA GLU A 198 -9.51 5.30 -2.43
C GLU A 198 -10.94 5.69 -2.78
N VAL A 199 -11.88 5.58 -1.85
CA VAL A 199 -13.26 6.05 -2.01
C VAL A 199 -13.35 7.57 -1.86
N VAL A 200 -12.35 8.20 -1.23
CA VAL A 200 -12.34 9.65 -1.02
C VAL A 200 -11.79 10.33 -2.28
N GLU A 201 -12.58 11.26 -2.82
CA GLU A 201 -12.19 12.03 -4.00
C GLU A 201 -10.96 12.90 -3.72
N GLU A 202 -10.14 13.12 -4.74
CA GLU A 202 -8.89 13.87 -4.58
C GLU A 202 -9.12 15.30 -4.07
N LYS A 203 -10.22 15.93 -4.49
CA LYS A 203 -10.62 17.27 -4.03
C LYS A 203 -10.86 17.28 -2.51
N ASP A 204 -11.53 16.26 -2.00
CA ASP A 204 -11.85 16.13 -0.58
C ASP A 204 -10.61 15.88 0.28
N ILE A 205 -9.67 15.08 -0.22
CA ILE A 205 -8.35 14.90 0.40
C ILE A 205 -7.62 16.25 0.48
N GLU A 206 -7.62 16.99 -0.64
CA GLU A 206 -6.94 18.27 -0.77
C GLU A 206 -7.54 19.34 0.18
N ASP A 207 -8.86 19.39 0.31
CA ASP A 207 -9.57 20.30 1.22
C ASP A 207 -9.18 20.09 2.69
N GLU A 208 -8.97 18.84 3.12
CA GLU A 208 -8.49 18.54 4.46
C GLU A 208 -7.00 18.87 4.64
N VAL A 209 -6.18 18.55 3.63
CA VAL A 209 -4.74 18.79 3.64
C VAL A 209 -4.40 20.27 3.69
N ASN A 210 -5.18 21.13 3.02
CA ASN A 210 -5.00 22.58 3.01
C ASN A 210 -5.22 23.25 4.38
N LYS A 211 -5.79 22.53 5.36
CA LYS A 211 -5.94 23.01 6.74
C LYS A 211 -4.67 22.83 7.57
N LEU A 212 -3.73 22.00 7.12
CA LEU A 212 -2.45 21.84 7.80
C LEU A 212 -1.59 23.09 7.57
N PHE A 213 -0.83 23.47 8.60
CA PHE A 213 0.15 24.55 8.50
C PHE A 213 1.11 24.38 7.32
N LYS A 214 1.45 23.13 6.99
CA LYS A 214 2.28 22.79 5.84
C LYS A 214 1.76 21.52 5.18
N ARG A 215 1.73 21.53 3.85
CA ARG A 215 1.41 20.35 3.05
C ARG A 215 2.35 19.18 3.40
N PRO A 216 1.82 17.95 3.62
CA PRO A 216 2.65 16.77 3.83
C PRO A 216 3.60 16.52 2.66
N PHE A 217 4.84 16.21 3.00
CA PHE A 217 5.88 15.90 2.01
C PHE A 217 5.66 14.54 1.33
N TRP A 218 5.08 13.58 2.05
CA TRP A 218 4.86 12.21 1.58
C TRP A 218 3.43 11.99 1.07
N SER A 219 3.31 11.43 -0.14
CA SER A 219 1.99 11.22 -0.76
C SER A 219 1.06 10.31 0.04
N PHE A 220 1.58 9.28 0.71
CA PHE A 220 0.74 8.41 1.56
C PHE A 220 0.29 9.11 2.85
N ALA A 221 1.14 9.96 3.43
CA ALA A 221 0.74 10.76 4.59
C ALA A 221 -0.39 11.73 4.23
N ARG A 222 -0.28 12.38 3.06
CA ARG A 222 -1.32 13.25 2.51
C ARG A 222 -2.65 12.50 2.36
N ASN A 223 -2.63 11.35 1.67
CA ASN A 223 -3.82 10.54 1.44
C ASN A 223 -4.48 10.14 2.77
N ALA A 224 -3.72 9.50 3.66
CA ALA A 224 -4.27 8.97 4.90
C ALA A 224 -4.82 10.07 5.81
N TYR A 225 -4.12 11.21 5.92
CA TYR A 225 -4.61 12.36 6.68
C TYR A 225 -5.89 12.94 6.08
N GLY A 226 -5.90 13.21 4.77
CA GLY A 226 -7.06 13.79 4.10
C GLY A 226 -8.28 12.87 4.12
N ALA A 227 -8.07 11.57 3.90
CA ALA A 227 -9.12 10.56 4.01
C ALA A 227 -9.69 10.49 5.43
N ALA A 228 -8.84 10.41 6.46
CA ALA A 228 -9.30 10.40 7.86
C ALA A 228 -10.12 11.64 8.21
N GLY A 229 -9.64 12.83 7.82
CA GLY A 229 -10.35 14.08 8.04
C GLY A 229 -11.71 14.14 7.32
N ASN A 230 -11.78 13.62 6.09
CA ASN A 230 -13.02 13.57 5.32
C ASN A 230 -14.03 12.59 5.93
N PHE A 231 -13.59 11.38 6.27
CA PHE A 231 -14.43 10.37 6.91
C PHE A 231 -15.01 10.88 8.23
N TYR A 232 -14.18 11.54 9.05
CA TYR A 232 -14.61 12.20 10.28
C TYR A 232 -15.64 13.30 10.01
N LYS A 233 -15.35 14.23 9.08
CA LYS A 233 -16.21 15.38 8.77
C LYS A 233 -17.59 14.95 8.26
N ASN A 234 -17.63 13.95 7.37
CA ASN A 234 -18.85 13.56 6.68
C ASN A 234 -19.66 12.50 7.44
N LYS A 235 -19.15 11.98 8.56
CA LYS A 235 -19.79 10.93 9.38
C LYS A 235 -20.25 9.72 8.56
N LYS A 236 -19.49 9.36 7.52
CA LYS A 236 -19.76 8.20 6.64
C LYS A 236 -19.32 6.86 7.25
N VAL A 237 -18.52 6.92 8.31
CA VAL A 237 -18.01 5.76 9.04
C VAL A 237 -18.17 6.02 10.53
N ASP A 238 -18.09 4.95 11.33
CA ASP A 238 -18.27 4.95 12.79
C ASP A 238 -16.94 4.91 13.55
N GLY A 239 -15.84 4.65 12.84
CA GLY A 239 -14.50 4.62 13.39
C GLY A 239 -13.45 4.44 12.31
N ILE A 240 -12.20 4.57 12.70
CA ILE A 240 -11.03 4.39 11.84
C ILE A 240 -10.16 3.27 12.43
N ILE A 241 -9.79 2.30 11.60
CA ILE A 241 -8.69 1.40 11.88
C ILE A 241 -7.51 1.81 11.00
N TYR A 242 -6.37 2.12 11.61
CA TYR A 242 -5.13 2.42 10.91
C TYR A 242 -4.16 1.26 11.06
N ILE A 243 -3.79 0.60 9.95
CA ILE A 243 -2.75 -0.43 9.92
C ILE A 243 -1.39 0.18 9.57
N SER A 244 -0.45 0.07 10.50
CA SER A 244 0.90 0.60 10.41
C SER A 244 1.93 -0.51 10.60
N SER A 245 3.11 -0.36 10.02
CA SER A 245 4.22 -1.29 10.26
C SER A 245 5.18 -0.72 11.30
N PHE A 246 5.76 -1.60 12.13
CA PHE A 246 6.90 -1.21 12.96
C PHE A 246 8.04 -0.64 12.09
N ALA A 247 8.78 0.31 12.65
CA ALA A 247 9.82 1.09 11.96
C ALA A 247 9.36 1.88 10.71
N CYS A 248 8.07 2.22 10.61
CA CYS A 248 7.57 3.18 9.63
C CYS A 248 7.62 4.62 10.17
N GLY A 249 8.62 5.39 9.70
CA GLY A 249 8.79 6.78 10.12
C GLY A 249 7.76 7.78 9.54
N ILE A 250 7.08 7.44 8.45
CA ILE A 250 5.98 8.28 7.93
C ILE A 250 4.77 8.15 8.85
N ASP A 251 4.47 6.91 9.26
CA ASP A 251 3.30 6.60 10.08
C ASP A 251 3.41 7.23 11.48
N SER A 252 4.63 7.28 12.05
CA SER A 252 4.86 7.91 13.36
C SER A 252 4.48 9.38 13.41
N VAL A 253 4.47 10.07 12.26
CA VAL A 253 4.03 11.47 12.16
C VAL A 253 2.56 11.56 11.78
N VAL A 254 2.14 10.86 10.72
CA VAL A 254 0.78 11.00 10.18
C VAL A 254 -0.30 10.54 11.17
N ILE A 255 -0.02 9.50 11.97
CA ILE A 255 -0.98 8.99 12.96
C ILE A 255 -1.29 10.05 14.02
N GLU A 256 -0.29 10.78 14.49
CA GLU A 256 -0.49 11.87 15.46
C GLU A 256 -1.22 13.06 14.83
N LEU A 257 -0.92 13.38 13.57
CA LEU A 257 -1.70 14.39 12.83
C LEU A 257 -3.16 13.99 12.68
N ILE A 258 -3.44 12.71 12.38
CA ILE A 258 -4.80 12.17 12.28
C ILE A 258 -5.51 12.27 13.63
N LYS A 259 -4.89 11.83 14.72
CA LYS A 259 -5.45 11.93 16.08
C LYS A 259 -5.85 13.37 16.42
N ASN A 260 -4.95 14.32 16.19
CA ASN A 260 -5.22 15.74 16.41
C ASN A 260 -6.35 16.27 15.52
N ARG A 261 -6.54 15.72 14.31
CA ARG A 261 -7.58 16.15 13.38
C ARG A 261 -8.98 15.64 13.75
N ILE A 262 -9.06 14.43 14.30
CA ILE A 262 -10.33 13.72 14.55
C ILE A 262 -10.76 13.73 16.03
N ASN A 263 -9.94 14.25 16.95
CA ASN A 263 -10.22 14.34 18.39
C ASN A 263 -10.70 12.99 18.98
N ASP A 264 -11.90 12.97 19.57
CA ASP A 264 -12.49 11.81 20.25
C ASP A 264 -13.19 10.81 19.29
N PHE A 265 -12.96 10.95 17.98
CA PHE A 265 -13.47 10.00 17.01
C PHE A 265 -12.74 8.65 17.16
N PRO A 266 -13.46 7.50 17.19
CA PRO A 266 -12.85 6.20 17.41
C PRO A 266 -11.70 5.90 16.43
N LEU A 267 -10.49 5.70 16.95
CA LEU A 267 -9.31 5.33 16.18
C LEU A 267 -8.58 4.16 16.85
N LEU A 268 -8.45 3.06 16.12
CA LEU A 268 -7.58 1.94 16.49
C LEU A 268 -6.34 1.92 15.59
N VAL A 269 -5.16 1.98 16.20
CA VAL A 269 -3.88 1.83 15.46
C VAL A 269 -3.36 0.42 15.65
N LEU A 270 -3.40 -0.40 14.60
CA LEU A 270 -2.83 -1.74 14.55
C LEU A 270 -1.40 -1.66 14.02
N LYS A 271 -0.41 -1.86 14.89
CA LYS A 271 1.00 -1.96 14.50
C LYS A 271 1.35 -3.42 14.24
N VAL A 272 1.90 -3.71 13.07
CA VAL A 272 2.34 -5.05 12.65
C VAL A 272 3.85 -5.10 12.45
N ASP A 273 4.44 -6.23 12.82
CA ASP A 273 5.85 -6.59 12.69
C ASP A 273 5.98 -8.10 12.39
N GLU A 274 7.21 -8.59 12.26
CA GLU A 274 7.52 -9.99 11.98
C GLU A 274 7.21 -10.97 13.13
N GLN A 275 6.98 -10.46 14.35
CA GLN A 275 6.67 -11.23 15.55
C GLN A 275 5.20 -11.16 15.95
N THR A 276 4.40 -10.34 15.25
CA THR A 276 3.02 -10.06 15.64
C THR A 276 2.20 -11.35 15.59
N GLY A 277 1.65 -11.76 16.74
CA GLY A 277 0.76 -12.91 16.86
C GLY A 277 -0.70 -12.54 16.58
N GLU A 278 -1.46 -13.48 16.01
CA GLU A 278 -2.87 -13.23 15.67
C GLU A 278 -3.78 -13.02 16.89
N GLY A 279 -3.48 -13.61 18.05
CA GLY A 279 -4.33 -13.54 19.24
C GLY A 279 -4.58 -12.11 19.72
N GLY A 280 -3.50 -11.40 20.05
CA GLY A 280 -3.58 -10.00 20.50
C GLY A 280 -4.11 -9.05 19.42
N PHE A 281 -3.89 -9.37 18.14
CA PHE A 281 -4.44 -8.61 17.02
C PHE A 281 -5.98 -8.73 16.98
N ASN A 282 -6.50 -9.96 17.11
CA ASN A 282 -7.94 -10.23 17.06
C ASN A 282 -8.70 -9.60 18.25
N THR A 283 -8.18 -9.75 19.47
CA THR A 283 -8.83 -9.19 20.67
C THR A 283 -8.95 -7.66 20.61
N ARG A 284 -7.97 -6.97 20.01
CA ARG A 284 -8.03 -5.51 19.84
C ARG A 284 -9.08 -5.08 18.83
N ILE A 285 -9.29 -5.87 17.77
CA ILE A 285 -10.34 -5.61 16.78
C ILE A 285 -11.71 -5.83 17.41
N GLU A 286 -11.89 -6.95 18.11
CA GLU A 286 -13.13 -7.29 18.82
C GLU A 286 -13.49 -6.18 19.83
N ALA A 287 -12.56 -5.81 20.70
CA ALA A 287 -12.78 -4.74 21.67
C ALA A 287 -13.12 -3.38 21.02
N PHE A 288 -12.55 -3.09 19.84
CA PHE A 288 -12.84 -1.86 19.11
C PHE A 288 -14.24 -1.88 18.49
N VAL A 289 -14.65 -3.01 17.90
CA VAL A 289 -16.01 -3.18 17.36
C VAL A 289 -17.05 -3.08 18.48
N ASP A 290 -16.84 -3.77 19.59
CA ASP A 290 -17.69 -3.70 20.79
C ASP A 290 -17.85 -2.27 21.32
N MET A 291 -16.76 -1.51 21.36
CA MET A 291 -16.78 -0.11 21.78
C MET A 291 -17.65 0.74 20.84
N ILE A 292 -17.53 0.57 19.52
CA ILE A 292 -18.35 1.30 18.53
C ILE A 292 -19.82 0.92 18.68
N GLU A 293 -20.13 -0.37 18.84
CA GLU A 293 -21.50 -0.85 19.05
C GLU A 293 -22.15 -0.21 20.28
N ARG A 294 -21.42 -0.14 21.40
CA ARG A 294 -21.90 0.48 22.64
C ARG A 294 -22.14 1.97 22.46
N ARG A 295 -21.21 2.68 21.79
CA ARG A 295 -21.35 4.11 21.51
C ARG A 295 -22.63 4.39 20.70
N LYS A 296 -22.89 3.60 19.65
CA LYS A 296 -24.13 3.71 18.86
C LYS A 296 -25.39 3.42 19.66
N LYS A 297 -25.37 2.46 20.59
CA LYS A 297 -26.53 2.18 21.47
C LYS A 297 -26.81 3.33 22.43
N ILE A 298 -25.76 3.94 23.00
CA ILE A 298 -25.90 5.06 23.96
C ILE A 298 -26.34 6.34 23.26
N GLU A 299 -25.74 6.69 22.10
CA GLU A 299 -26.13 7.88 21.33
C GLU A 299 -27.59 7.82 20.84
N ASN A 300 -28.11 6.61 20.53
CA ASN A 300 -29.52 6.41 20.18
C ASN A 300 -30.49 6.47 21.38
N ASN A 301 -29.98 6.40 22.62
CA ASN A 301 -30.79 6.44 23.85
C ASN A 301 -30.82 7.83 24.50
N ILE A 302 -30.21 8.85 23.88
CA ILE A 302 -30.42 10.25 24.29
C ILE A 302 -31.77 10.69 23.74
N SER A 303 -32.75 10.81 24.63
CA SER A 303 -34.08 11.37 24.35
C SER A 303 -33.95 12.67 23.53
N LYS A 304 -34.75 12.80 22.45
CA LYS A 304 -34.88 14.05 21.68
C LYS A 304 -35.47 15.22 22.48
N PHE A 305 -35.89 14.96 23.71
CA PHE A 305 -36.26 15.96 24.69
C PHE A 305 -35.18 15.96 25.78
N GLY A 306 -34.22 16.87 25.62
CA GLY A 306 -33.70 17.63 26.75
C GLY A 306 -34.61 18.81 26.97
#